data_AF-A0A221VYP3-F1
#
_entry.id   AF-A0A221VYP3-F1
#
_cell.length_a   1.000
_cell.length_b   1.000
_cell.length_c   1.000
_cell.angle_alpha   90.00
_cell.angle_beta   90.00
_cell.angle_gamma   90.00
#
_symmetry.space_group_name_H-M   'P 1'
#
loop_
_entity.id
_entity.type
_entity.pdbx_description
1 polymer ?
#
loop_
_entity_poly.entity_id
_entity_poly.type
_entity_poly.pdbx_seq_one_letter_code
_entity_poly.pdbx_strand_id
1 'polypeptide(L)'
;MAELSLGFWVSLISRGQSYDRTLWVPALHRAFPHYQGKRKVLHDNLTTVRLLRNRIMHHEPVFYRDLRADHMKIKRVLGYISPRMVTLLAVVDRVDEVLCGREQQR
;
A
#
# COMPACT_ATOMS: atom_id res chain seq x y z
N MET A 1 18.13 10.11 13.06
CA MET A 1 16.69 10.30 13.35
C MET A 1 16.02 8.96 13.20
N ALA A 2 15.40 8.44 14.25
CA ALA A 2 14.72 7.14 14.20
C ALA A 2 13.35 7.32 13.54
N GLU A 3 13.33 7.38 12.21
CA GLU A 3 12.07 7.35 11.48
C GLU A 3 11.42 5.97 11.63
N LEU A 4 10.14 5.96 12.02
CA LEU A 4 9.38 4.73 12.13
C LEU A 4 9.24 4.08 10.75
N SER A 5 9.70 2.84 10.62
CA SER A 5 9.62 2.12 9.34
C SER A 5 8.17 1.94 8.90
N LEU A 6 7.95 1.78 7.59
CA LEU A 6 6.63 1.38 7.08
C LEU A 6 6.14 0.07 7.75
N GLY A 7 7.06 -0.82 8.11
CA GLY A 7 6.73 -2.04 8.86
C GLY A 7 6.14 -1.79 10.24
N PHE A 8 6.58 -0.75 10.94
CA PHE A 8 5.99 -0.32 12.20
C PHE A 8 4.54 0.16 12.00
N TRP A 9 4.29 1.02 11.02
CA TRP A 9 2.94 1.53 10.77
C TRP A 9 1.94 0.43 10.37
N VAL A 10 2.38 -0.54 9.55
CA VAL A 10 1.56 -1.70 9.18
C VAL A 10 1.27 -2.60 10.39
N SER A 11 2.22 -2.76 11.33
CA SER A 11 2.02 -3.62 12.50
C SER A 11 0.95 -3.07 13.45
N LEU A 12 0.77 -1.76 13.54
CA LEU A 12 -0.30 -1.12 14.34
C LEU A 12 -1.71 -1.53 13.86
N ILE A 13 -1.86 -1.86 12.58
CA ILE A 13 -3.13 -2.24 11.95
C ILE A 13 -3.35 -3.77 12.02
N SER A 14 -2.41 -4.50 12.61
CA SER A 14 -2.40 -5.97 12.65
C SER A 14 -3.56 -6.57 13.46
N ARG A 15 -3.77 -7.86 13.23
CA ARG A 15 -4.97 -8.65 13.55
C ARG A 15 -5.15 -8.98 15.04
N GLY A 16 -4.32 -8.44 15.94
CA GLY A 16 -4.48 -8.70 17.38
C GLY A 16 -5.84 -8.19 17.88
N GLN A 17 -6.58 -9.05 18.59
CA GLN A 17 -7.88 -8.67 19.20
C GLN A 17 -7.72 -7.49 20.16
N SER A 18 -6.61 -7.43 20.90
CA SER A 18 -6.29 -6.30 21.79
C SER A 18 -6.18 -4.97 21.02
N TYR A 19 -5.58 -4.98 19.82
CA TYR A 19 -5.40 -3.76 19.01
C TYR A 19 -6.70 -3.21 18.42
N ASP A 20 -7.74 -4.04 18.31
CA ASP A 20 -9.02 -3.58 17.77
C ASP A 20 -9.64 -2.50 18.66
N ARG A 21 -9.78 -2.81 19.95
CA ARG A 21 -10.40 -1.92 20.94
C ARG A 21 -9.46 -0.84 21.45
N THR A 22 -8.15 -1.06 21.43
CA THR A 22 -7.18 -0.11 22.00
C THR A 22 -6.63 0.89 21.00
N LEU A 23 -6.47 0.52 19.72
CA LEU A 23 -5.86 1.38 18.70
C LEU A 23 -6.79 1.64 17.51
N TRP A 24 -7.38 0.59 16.95
CA TRP A 24 -8.15 0.70 15.71
C TRP A 24 -9.43 1.52 15.86
N VAL A 25 -10.34 1.07 16.73
CA VAL A 25 -11.63 1.72 16.98
C VAL A 25 -11.44 3.15 17.49
N PRO A 26 -10.51 3.45 18.43
CA PRO A 26 -10.37 4.82 18.93
C PRO A 26 -9.72 5.80 17.94
N ALA A 27 -8.76 5.35 17.13
CA ALA A 27 -7.89 6.27 16.39
C ALA A 27 -7.49 5.82 14.98
N LEU A 28 -6.95 4.60 14.79
CA LEU A 28 -6.25 4.26 13.54
C LEU A 28 -7.18 4.22 12.31
N HIS A 29 -8.46 3.88 12.48
CA HIS A 29 -9.40 3.87 11.35
C HIS A 29 -9.56 5.26 10.71
N ARG A 30 -9.35 6.34 11.48
CA ARG A 30 -9.47 7.73 11.01
C ARG A 30 -8.37 8.12 10.00
N ALA A 31 -7.25 7.39 9.98
CA ALA A 31 -6.20 7.59 8.98
C ALA A 31 -6.64 7.11 7.57
N PHE A 32 -7.75 6.37 7.48
CA PHE A 32 -8.28 5.82 6.24
C PHE A 32 -9.74 6.25 6.04
N PRO A 33 -10.03 7.57 5.96
CA PRO A 33 -11.40 8.09 5.93
C PRO A 33 -12.22 7.62 4.72
N HIS A 34 -11.56 7.13 3.67
CA HIS A 34 -12.21 6.64 2.44
C HIS A 34 -12.24 5.10 2.37
N TYR A 35 -11.96 4.41 3.48
CA TYR A 35 -12.02 2.96 3.56
C TYR A 35 -13.16 2.48 4.46
N GLN A 36 -14.07 1.66 3.90
CA GLN A 36 -15.23 1.12 4.60
C GLN A 36 -15.18 -0.42 4.76
N GLY A 37 -14.06 -1.04 4.40
CA GLY A 37 -13.92 -2.50 4.45
C GLY A 37 -13.48 -3.04 5.82
N LYS A 38 -13.28 -4.36 5.89
CA LYS A 38 -12.77 -5.03 7.09
C LYS A 38 -11.30 -4.67 7.33
N ARG A 39 -10.92 -4.32 8.57
CA ARG A 39 -9.52 -4.08 8.99
C ARG A 39 -8.51 -5.09 8.45
N LYS A 40 -8.88 -6.38 8.45
CA LYS A 40 -8.06 -7.46 7.89
C LYS A 40 -7.67 -7.21 6.42
N VAL A 41 -8.63 -6.81 5.59
CA VAL A 41 -8.41 -6.57 4.15
C VAL A 41 -7.50 -5.35 3.95
N LEU A 42 -7.68 -4.29 4.77
CA LEU A 42 -6.77 -3.14 4.76
C LEU A 42 -5.34 -3.55 5.14
N HIS A 43 -5.19 -4.30 6.23
CA HIS A 43 -3.89 -4.81 6.69
C HIS A 43 -3.20 -5.65 5.61
N ASP A 44 -3.93 -6.55 4.94
CA ASP A 44 -3.37 -7.43 3.91
C ASP A 44 -2.93 -6.62 2.65
N ASN A 45 -3.70 -5.58 2.29
CA ASN A 45 -3.32 -4.64 1.23
C ASN A 45 -2.03 -3.87 1.59
N LEU A 46 -1.98 -3.28 2.78
CA LEU A 46 -0.80 -2.57 3.29
C LEU A 46 0.42 -3.47 3.40
N THR A 47 0.22 -4.73 3.81
CA THR A 47 1.29 -5.74 3.87
C THR A 47 1.86 -6.01 2.49
N THR A 48 1.01 -6.14 1.47
CA THR A 48 1.48 -6.33 0.09
C THR A 48 2.34 -5.16 -0.38
N VAL A 49 1.87 -3.92 -0.17
CA VAL A 49 2.62 -2.70 -0.53
C VAL A 49 3.96 -2.64 0.20
N ARG A 50 3.97 -2.94 1.52
CA ARG A 50 5.19 -3.01 2.32
C ARG A 50 6.20 -4.01 1.75
N LEU A 51 5.76 -5.23 1.42
CA LEU A 51 6.64 -6.28 0.90
C LEU A 51 7.25 -5.88 -0.44
N LEU A 52 6.45 -5.31 -1.35
CA LEU A 52 6.95 -4.81 -2.62
C LEU A 52 7.99 -3.70 -2.41
N ARG A 53 7.66 -2.67 -1.61
CA ARG A 53 8.57 -1.57 -1.30
C ARG A 53 9.87 -2.06 -0.68
N ASN A 54 9.81 -3.02 0.24
CA ASN A 54 11.00 -3.60 0.86
C ASN A 54 11.89 -4.29 -0.18
N ARG A 55 11.32 -5.11 -1.07
CA ARG A 55 12.08 -5.75 -2.15
C ARG A 55 12.77 -4.73 -3.06
N ILE A 56 12.04 -3.68 -3.47
CA ILE A 56 12.61 -2.59 -4.29
C ILE A 56 13.80 -1.93 -3.56
N MET A 57 13.65 -1.61 -2.27
CA MET A 57 14.71 -0.98 -1.47
C MET A 57 15.92 -1.90 -1.23
N HIS A 58 15.69 -3.21 -1.15
CA HIS A 58 16.76 -4.21 -1.07
C HIS A 58 17.35 -4.56 -2.44
N HIS A 59 16.94 -3.87 -3.52
CA HIS A 59 17.35 -4.15 -4.89
C HIS A 59 17.11 -5.61 -5.32
N GLU A 60 16.09 -6.24 -4.73
CA GLU A 60 15.69 -7.58 -5.11
C GLU A 60 14.85 -7.56 -6.40
N PRO A 61 14.94 -8.61 -7.23
CA PRO A 61 14.01 -8.83 -8.33
C PRO A 61 12.53 -8.73 -7.91
N VAL A 62 11.72 -8.09 -8.76
CA VAL A 62 10.25 -8.02 -8.61
C VAL A 62 9.48 -8.39 -9.88
N PHE A 63 10.17 -8.66 -10.98
CA PHE A 63 9.59 -8.91 -12.31
C PHE A 63 8.77 -10.20 -12.43
N TYR A 64 8.84 -11.09 -11.43
CA TYR A 64 7.99 -12.29 -11.34
C TYR A 64 6.62 -12.02 -10.69
N ARG A 65 6.40 -10.80 -10.18
CA ARG A 65 5.12 -10.38 -9.58
C ARG A 65 4.22 -9.79 -10.66
N ASP A 66 2.91 -9.81 -10.40
CA ASP A 66 1.97 -9.00 -11.17
C ASP A 66 2.13 -7.52 -10.76
N LEU A 67 3.04 -6.83 -11.45
CA LEU A 67 3.36 -5.42 -11.18
C LEU A 67 2.17 -4.49 -11.47
N ARG A 68 1.28 -4.88 -12.40
CA ARG A 68 0.06 -4.10 -12.69
C ARG A 68 -0.92 -4.21 -11.53
N ALA A 69 -1.16 -5.40 -11.00
CA ALA A 69 -2.02 -5.59 -9.83
C ALA A 69 -1.43 -4.94 -8.57
N ASP A 70 -0.12 -5.02 -8.37
CA ASP A 70 0.56 -4.33 -7.28
C ASP A 70 0.45 -2.80 -7.41
N HIS A 71 0.62 -2.26 -8.62
CA HIS A 71 0.47 -0.84 -8.89
C HIS A 71 -0.95 -0.35 -8.59
N MET A 72 -1.97 -1.07 -9.08
CA MET A 72 -3.37 -0.77 -8.77
C MET A 72 -3.68 -0.84 -7.27
N LYS A 73 -3.02 -1.75 -6.55
CA LYS A 73 -3.15 -1.86 -5.09
C LYS A 73 -2.54 -0.66 -4.38
N ILE A 74 -1.40 -0.14 -4.83
CA ILE A 74 -0.81 1.10 -4.30
C ILE A 74 -1.78 2.27 -4.51
N LYS A 75 -2.31 2.47 -5.72
CA LYS A 75 -3.32 3.51 -6.02
C LYS A 75 -4.53 3.40 -5.08
N ARG A 76 -5.02 2.17 -4.87
CA ARG A 76 -6.16 1.90 -3.99
C ARG A 76 -5.87 2.24 -2.52
N VAL A 77 -4.71 1.84 -1.99
CA VAL A 77 -4.29 2.17 -0.62
C VAL A 77 -4.15 3.67 -0.43
N LEU A 78 -3.58 4.39 -1.40
CA LEU A 78 -3.52 5.85 -1.36
C LEU A 78 -4.92 6.47 -1.37
N GLY A 79 -5.82 5.95 -2.19
CA GLY A 79 -7.21 6.40 -2.25
C GLY A 79 -7.96 6.23 -0.93
N TYR A 80 -7.62 5.22 -0.12
CA TYR A 80 -8.19 5.05 1.23
C TYR A 80 -7.81 6.19 2.18
N ILE A 81 -6.63 6.78 1.99
CA ILE A 81 -6.12 7.91 2.77
C ILE A 81 -6.69 9.21 2.22
N SER A 82 -6.56 9.43 0.90
CA SER A 82 -7.07 10.61 0.22
C SER A 82 -7.16 10.39 -1.30
N PRO A 83 -8.33 10.59 -1.93
CA PRO A 83 -8.47 10.60 -3.38
C PRO A 83 -7.53 11.60 -4.07
N ARG A 84 -7.24 12.74 -3.41
CA ARG A 84 -6.32 13.76 -3.93
C ARG A 84 -4.92 13.21 -4.15
N MET A 85 -4.45 12.29 -3.30
CA MET A 85 -3.14 11.66 -3.51
C MET A 85 -3.09 10.81 -4.77
N VAL A 86 -4.19 10.15 -5.13
CA VAL A 86 -4.29 9.37 -6.38
C VAL A 86 -4.24 10.29 -7.59
N THR A 87 -4.94 11.42 -7.54
CA THR A 87 -4.88 12.45 -8.59
C THR A 87 -3.47 13.01 -8.76
N LEU A 88 -2.78 13.32 -7.66
CA LEU A 88 -1.41 13.81 -7.70
C LEU A 88 -0.43 12.76 -8.23
N LEU A 89 -0.61 11.50 -7.82
CA LEU A 89 0.20 10.39 -8.32
C LEU A 89 0.10 10.27 -9.84
N ALA A 90 -1.11 10.42 -10.40
CA ALA A 90 -1.34 10.32 -11.85
C ALA A 90 -0.52 11.32 -12.69
N VAL A 91 -0.06 12.44 -12.11
CA VAL A 91 0.77 13.44 -12.81
C VAL A 91 2.20 12.95 -13.03
N VAL A 92 2.70 12.06 -12.15
CA VAL A 92 4.10 11.60 -12.16
C VAL A 92 4.24 10.09 -12.39
N ASP A 93 3.12 9.38 -12.43
CA ASP A 93 3.07 7.94 -12.55
C ASP A 93 3.24 7.49 -14.00
N ARG A 94 4.38 6.86 -14.26
CA ARG A 94 4.75 6.28 -15.56
C ARG A 94 4.70 4.75 -15.57
N VAL A 95 4.22 4.12 -14.49
CA VAL A 95 4.33 2.67 -14.34
C VAL A 95 3.51 1.95 -15.40
N ASP A 96 2.29 2.42 -15.68
CA ASP A 96 1.41 1.80 -16.67
C ASP A 96 2.01 1.90 -18.09
N GLU A 97 2.63 3.04 -18.45
CA GLU A 97 3.35 3.23 -19.73
C GLU A 97 4.53 2.26 -19.88
N VAL A 98 5.36 2.14 -18.83
CA VAL A 98 6.55 1.28 -18.83
C VAL A 98 6.18 -0.21 -18.89
N LEU A 99 5.12 -0.62 -18.21
CA LEU A 99 4.64 -2.00 -18.26
C LEU A 99 4.08 -2.35 -19.64
N CYS A 100 3.28 -1.46 -20.26
CA CYS A 100 2.79 -1.67 -21.62
C CYS A 100 3.92 -1.76 -22.64
N GLY A 101 4.94 -0.90 -22.54
CA GLY A 101 6.11 -0.96 -23.43
C GLY A 101 6.92 -2.25 -23.31
N ARG A 102 6.93 -2.88 -22.13
CA ARG A 102 7.59 -4.19 -21.91
C ARG A 102 6.81 -5.37 -22.50
N GLU A 103 5.49 -5.31 -22.49
CA GLU A 103 4.64 -6.34 -23.10
C GLU A 103 4.80 -6.35 -24.63
N GLN A 104 5.09 -5.20 -25.25
CA GLN A 104 5.30 -5.06 -26.69
C GLN A 104 6.70 -5.51 -27.18
N GLN A 105 7.66 -5.67 -26.28
CA GLN A 105 9.05 -6.06 -26.58
C GLN A 105 9.34 -7.54 -26.34
N ARG A 106 8.33 -8.32 -25.92
CA ARG A 106 8.39 -9.78 -25.77
C ARG A 106 7.78 -10.45 -26.99
#